data_AF-A0A0Q3JX55-F1
#
_entry.id   AF-A0A0Q3JX55-F1
#
_cell.length_a   1.000
_cell.length_b   1.000
_cell.length_c   1.000
_cell.angle_alpha   90.00
_cell.angle_beta   90.00
_cell.angle_gamma   90.00
#
_symmetry.space_group_name_H-M   'P 1'
#
loop_
_entity.id
_entity.type
_entity.pdbx_description
1 polymer ?
#
loop_
_entity_poly.entity_id
_entity_poly.type
_entity_poly.pdbx_seq_one_letter_code
_entity_poly.pdbx_strand_id
1 'polypeptide(L)'
;MPDWEVLVLLGAGGGGGEENATCAFYGGATSPARARGKLTPSGRHAYVCVLPEKARRRKKLIAPRLVFSDSGHGSAARSPPPEEKEKEMLRWSGRLVYSSAVVDDDDSGGGQDVLVFAKGVNPRQGVNRDASDISCVYYHRRAGAGDKDIDVVASLPAATSAQQVFRCPPPPAAASSSSSTQRELRVTLAITGEEKPIPSLAVYTPPPLLPLGDSSPAAEKKDKKLICACTMVRDVAKFLGEWVAYHTAVGVDRFFIYDNGSEDDLADRVRQLNEAGYDMSTVAWPWAKAQEAGFSHAAAAHRDSCEWMAFVDVDEFIFSPRWVESKKPAKSMLRSVLSVEPDVGQVSLGCADFGPSGQTANPKEGVTQGYTCRKRTEERHKSLVRLDVVDRSLVNSVHHFALRPGFRGEWNRRVRVNHYKYQAWEEFKVKFRRRVSTYVADWTDPVNLQSKDRTPGLGFEAVEPVGWTHKFCEVNDTLLQDASRRWFGVGFGSKLARPQTHSSS
;
A
#
# COMPACT_ATOMS: atom_id res chain seq x y z
N MET A 1 8.36 -7.99 7.81
CA MET A 1 7.34 -8.86 8.39
C MET A 1 7.70 -9.13 9.83
N PRO A 2 6.74 -9.47 10.69
CA PRO A 2 7.06 -9.95 12.03
C PRO A 2 8.01 -11.15 11.98
N ASP A 3 8.87 -11.31 12.99
CA ASP A 3 9.86 -12.41 13.05
C ASP A 3 9.21 -13.81 13.11
N TRP A 4 7.90 -13.86 13.34
CA TRP A 4 7.10 -15.08 13.39
C TRP A 4 6.34 -15.38 12.09
N GLU A 5 6.51 -14.61 11.03
CA GLU A 5 5.84 -14.84 9.74
C GLU A 5 6.86 -15.11 8.62
N VAL A 6 6.51 -16.01 7.71
CA VAL A 6 7.27 -16.30 6.49
C VAL A 6 6.41 -16.03 5.27
N LEU A 7 6.97 -15.30 4.31
CA LEU A 7 6.37 -15.07 3.00
C LEU A 7 6.97 -16.06 2.01
N VAL A 8 6.15 -16.95 1.50
CA VAL A 8 6.52 -17.97 0.52
C VAL A 8 6.02 -17.53 -0.84
N LEU A 9 6.92 -17.44 -1.82
CA LEU A 9 6.58 -17.11 -3.21
C LEU A 9 6.70 -18.36 -4.06
N LEU A 10 5.64 -18.72 -4.77
CA LEU A 10 5.70 -19.79 -5.76
C LEU A 10 6.65 -19.42 -6.91
N GLY A 11 7.23 -20.44 -7.54
CA GLY A 11 8.00 -20.28 -8.77
C GLY A 11 7.13 -19.78 -9.93
N ALA A 12 7.76 -19.21 -10.95
CA ALA A 12 7.07 -18.85 -12.19
C ALA A 12 6.43 -20.09 -12.82
N GLY A 13 5.14 -20.02 -13.15
CA GLY A 13 4.37 -21.16 -13.70
C GLY A 13 3.77 -22.12 -12.66
N GLY A 14 3.97 -21.91 -11.36
CA GLY A 14 3.27 -22.68 -10.32
C GLY A 14 1.78 -22.35 -10.29
N GLY A 15 0.93 -23.35 -10.52
CA GLY A 15 -0.50 -23.28 -10.25
C GLY A 15 -0.70 -22.95 -8.77
N GLY A 16 -1.28 -21.79 -8.50
CA GLY A 16 -1.61 -21.35 -7.15
C GLY A 16 -3.03 -20.81 -7.16
N GLY A 17 -3.76 -21.08 -6.09
CA GLY A 17 -5.13 -20.64 -5.88
C GLY A 17 -5.43 -20.40 -4.40
N GLU A 18 -6.70 -20.20 -4.08
CA GLU A 18 -7.23 -20.14 -2.70
C GLU A 18 -7.26 -21.51 -2.00
N GLU A 19 -6.61 -22.51 -2.58
CA GLU A 19 -6.55 -23.87 -2.05
C GLU A 19 -5.94 -23.91 -0.64
N ASN A 20 -6.40 -24.87 0.16
CA ASN A 20 -5.84 -25.16 1.47
C ASN A 20 -4.39 -25.62 1.32
N ALA A 21 -3.48 -24.72 1.61
CA ALA A 21 -2.05 -24.96 1.59
C ALA A 21 -1.50 -25.04 3.03
N THR A 22 -0.43 -25.83 3.19
CA THR A 22 0.30 -25.98 4.46
C THR A 22 1.78 -25.74 4.22
N CYS A 23 2.41 -24.93 5.05
CA CYS A 23 3.86 -24.81 5.08
C CYS A 23 4.45 -25.96 5.90
N ALA A 24 5.26 -26.80 5.25
CA ALA A 24 6.10 -27.80 5.89
C ALA A 24 7.49 -27.23 6.15
N PHE A 25 7.85 -27.07 7.43
CA PHE A 25 9.13 -26.55 7.87
C PHE A 25 10.13 -27.70 8.07
N TYR A 26 11.41 -27.36 7.94
CA TYR A 26 12.47 -28.30 8.24
C TYR A 26 12.36 -28.79 9.70
N GLY A 27 12.50 -30.11 9.90
CA GLY A 27 12.32 -30.75 11.20
C GLY A 27 10.88 -31.16 11.50
N GLY A 28 10.00 -31.18 10.49
CA GLY A 28 8.67 -31.79 10.54
C GLY A 28 7.55 -30.93 11.12
N ALA A 29 7.84 -29.70 11.55
CA ALA A 29 6.81 -28.77 11.99
C ALA A 29 5.99 -28.25 10.80
N THR A 30 4.70 -27.99 11.00
CA THR A 30 3.82 -27.45 9.95
C THR A 30 3.05 -26.23 10.45
N SER A 31 2.59 -25.38 9.53
CA SER A 31 1.60 -24.34 9.81
C SER A 31 0.66 -24.18 8.62
N PRO A 32 -0.60 -23.75 8.83
CA PRO A 32 -1.46 -23.34 7.73
C PRO A 32 -0.76 -22.25 6.88
N ALA A 33 -0.93 -22.33 5.56
CA ALA A 33 -0.46 -21.33 4.63
C ALA A 33 -1.67 -20.57 4.07
N ARG A 34 -1.63 -19.24 4.18
CA ARG A 34 -2.72 -18.38 3.71
C ARG A 34 -2.31 -17.65 2.44
N ALA A 35 -3.13 -17.74 1.40
CA ALA A 35 -2.89 -17.00 0.16
C ALA A 35 -2.89 -15.48 0.41
N ARG A 36 -2.04 -14.77 -0.34
CA ARG A 36 -1.90 -13.30 -0.36
C ARG A 36 -2.05 -12.73 -1.77
N GLY A 37 -2.59 -13.53 -2.69
CA GLY A 37 -2.74 -13.16 -4.09
C GLY A 37 -1.40 -13.13 -4.84
N LYS A 38 -1.41 -12.51 -6.02
CA LYS A 38 -0.23 -12.36 -6.89
C LYS A 38 0.50 -11.06 -6.57
N LEU A 39 1.81 -11.13 -6.38
CA LEU A 39 2.64 -9.94 -6.21
C LEU A 39 3.02 -9.36 -7.57
N THR A 40 2.64 -8.10 -7.80
CA THR A 40 3.11 -7.33 -8.95
C THR A 40 4.57 -6.87 -8.72
N PRO A 41 5.43 -6.88 -9.75
CA PRO A 41 5.21 -7.30 -11.14
C PRO A 41 5.56 -8.77 -11.39
N SER A 42 6.04 -9.51 -10.37
CA SER A 42 6.50 -10.89 -10.51
C SER A 42 5.40 -11.86 -10.97
N GLY A 43 4.13 -11.52 -10.71
CA GLY A 43 2.96 -12.38 -10.95
C GLY A 43 2.90 -13.62 -10.06
N ARG A 44 3.85 -13.80 -9.14
CA ARG A 44 3.97 -14.97 -8.28
C ARG A 44 2.91 -14.95 -7.19
N HIS A 45 2.26 -16.10 -6.97
CA HIS A 45 1.39 -16.29 -5.81
C HIS A 45 2.22 -16.25 -4.53
N ALA A 46 1.79 -15.42 -3.60
CA ALA A 46 2.37 -15.30 -2.27
C ALA A 46 1.49 -16.02 -1.24
N TYR A 47 2.15 -16.66 -0.29
CA TYR A 47 1.52 -17.29 0.88
C TYR A 47 2.22 -16.82 2.14
N VAL A 48 1.45 -16.62 3.22
CA VAL A 48 2.00 -16.33 4.55
C VAL A 48 1.77 -17.51 5.47
N CYS A 49 2.83 -17.85 6.20
CA CYS A 49 2.86 -18.95 7.15
C CYS A 49 3.39 -18.47 8.50
N VAL A 50 2.83 -18.99 9.59
CA VAL A 50 3.37 -18.75 10.94
C VAL A 50 4.60 -19.62 11.12
N LEU A 51 5.75 -19.00 11.35
CA LEU A 51 7.01 -19.70 11.66
C LEU A 51 6.88 -20.38 13.04
N PRO A 52 6.93 -21.72 13.15
CA PRO A 52 6.80 -22.40 14.44
C PRO A 52 7.99 -22.11 15.35
N GLU A 53 7.79 -22.06 16.67
CA GLU A 53 8.85 -21.70 17.63
C GLU A 53 10.12 -22.56 17.49
N LYS A 54 9.96 -23.87 17.26
CA LYS A 54 11.08 -24.80 17.04
C LYS A 54 11.92 -24.41 15.83
N ALA A 55 11.29 -23.86 14.79
CA ALA A 55 11.99 -23.37 13.60
C ALA A 55 12.66 -22.01 13.84
N ARG A 56 12.09 -21.14 14.70
CA ARG A 56 12.65 -19.82 15.06
C ARG A 56 13.99 -19.90 15.78
N ARG A 57 14.21 -20.93 16.58
CA ARG A 57 15.43 -21.11 17.41
C ARG A 57 16.67 -21.51 16.59
N ARG A 58 16.52 -21.77 15.29
CA ARG A 58 17.64 -22.17 14.43
C ARG A 58 18.47 -20.97 14.00
N LYS A 59 19.80 -21.14 13.98
CA LYS A 59 20.73 -20.12 13.48
C LYS A 59 20.51 -19.82 12.00
N LYS A 60 20.32 -20.87 11.19
CA LYS A 60 19.95 -20.77 9.77
C LYS A 60 18.46 -21.09 9.64
N LEU A 61 17.74 -20.15 9.06
CA LEU A 61 16.31 -20.30 8.80
C LEU A 61 16.14 -20.90 7.41
N ILE A 62 15.61 -22.12 7.32
CA ILE A 62 15.44 -22.84 6.05
C ILE A 62 14.04 -22.54 5.51
N ALA A 63 13.95 -22.26 4.21
CA ALA A 63 12.68 -21.98 3.54
C ALA A 63 11.72 -23.18 3.66
N PRO A 64 10.45 -22.96 4.06
CA PRO A 64 9.47 -24.04 4.11
C PRO A 64 9.05 -24.46 2.70
N ARG A 65 8.56 -25.70 2.58
CA ARG A 65 7.87 -26.18 1.37
C ARG A 65 6.39 -25.92 1.51
N LEU A 66 5.75 -25.48 0.44
CA LEU A 66 4.30 -25.39 0.38
C LEU A 66 3.74 -26.75 -0.06
N VAL A 67 2.76 -27.27 0.68
CA VAL A 67 2.06 -28.53 0.40
C VAL A 67 0.58 -28.20 0.22
N PHE A 68 0.02 -28.54 -0.93
CA PHE A 68 -1.40 -28.39 -1.22
C PHE A 68 -2.13 -29.68 -0.87
N SER A 69 -3.32 -29.58 -0.27
CA SER A 69 -4.17 -30.74 -0.07
C SER A 69 -4.87 -31.10 -1.39
N ASP A 70 -4.46 -32.19 -2.05
CA ASP A 70 -5.13 -32.67 -3.26
C ASP A 70 -6.62 -32.93 -2.98
N SER A 71 -7.51 -32.29 -3.75
CA SER A 71 -8.89 -32.75 -3.89
C SER A 71 -8.89 -34.04 -4.71
N GLY A 72 -8.71 -35.17 -4.00
CA GLY A 72 -8.98 -36.51 -4.51
C GLY A 72 -7.90 -37.11 -5.41
N HIS A 73 -6.87 -37.70 -4.80
CA HIS A 73 -6.47 -39.10 -4.97
C HIS A 73 -5.37 -39.37 -3.95
N GLY A 74 -5.49 -40.47 -3.19
CA GLY A 74 -4.52 -40.84 -2.17
C GLY A 74 -3.13 -41.03 -2.77
N SER A 75 -2.27 -40.03 -2.65
CA SER A 75 -0.83 -40.21 -2.76
C SER A 75 -0.24 -40.01 -1.38
N ALA A 76 0.17 -41.12 -0.77
CA ALA A 76 0.94 -41.13 0.46
C ALA A 76 2.08 -40.11 0.37
N ALA A 77 2.33 -39.41 1.49
CA ALA A 77 3.44 -38.48 1.67
C ALA A 77 4.71 -39.03 1.00
N ARG A 78 5.02 -38.54 -0.21
CA ARG A 78 6.27 -38.88 -0.89
C ARG A 78 7.38 -38.31 -0.01
N SER A 79 8.22 -39.20 0.51
CA SER A 79 9.51 -38.87 1.12
C SER A 79 10.24 -37.85 0.26
N PRO A 80 10.98 -36.89 0.87
CA PRO A 80 11.61 -35.82 0.12
C PRO A 80 12.53 -36.40 -0.95
N PRO A 81 12.53 -35.86 -2.19
CA PRO A 81 13.59 -36.19 -3.13
C PRO A 81 14.93 -35.83 -2.48
N PRO A 82 15.94 -36.72 -2.52
CA PRO A 82 17.25 -36.39 -2.01
C PRO A 82 17.81 -35.25 -2.88
N GLU A 83 18.34 -34.20 -2.23
CA GLU A 83 19.13 -33.10 -2.82
C GLU A 83 18.43 -31.85 -3.39
N GLU A 84 17.20 -31.49 -2.99
CA GLU A 84 16.86 -30.05 -3.04
C GLU A 84 17.65 -29.32 -1.94
N LYS A 85 18.79 -28.72 -2.31
CA LYS A 85 19.65 -27.94 -1.40
C LYS A 85 18.80 -27.03 -0.52
N GLU A 86 18.91 -27.22 0.80
CA GLU A 86 18.25 -26.40 1.81
C GLU A 86 18.51 -24.92 1.52
N LYS A 87 17.46 -24.19 1.12
CA LYS A 87 17.57 -22.77 0.78
C LYS A 87 17.38 -21.93 2.04
N GLU A 88 18.36 -21.11 2.38
CA GLU A 88 18.24 -20.18 3.49
C GLU A 88 17.24 -19.06 3.17
N MET A 89 16.42 -18.70 4.16
CA MET A 89 15.43 -17.63 4.06
C MET A 89 16.11 -16.26 4.12
N LEU A 90 15.61 -15.34 3.30
CA LEU A 90 15.99 -13.93 3.38
C LEU A 90 15.34 -13.30 4.62
N ARG A 91 16.12 -12.56 5.40
CA ARG A 91 15.65 -11.93 6.65
C ARG A 91 15.19 -10.50 6.38
N TRP A 92 13.93 -10.19 6.72
CA TRP A 92 13.38 -8.83 6.60
C TRP A 92 14.05 -7.80 7.52
N SER A 93 14.65 -8.25 8.63
CA SER A 93 15.40 -7.39 9.55
C SER A 93 16.72 -6.88 8.97
N GLY A 94 17.23 -7.51 7.90
CA GLY A 94 18.41 -7.06 7.17
C GLY A 94 18.10 -6.17 5.97
N ARG A 95 19.05 -6.08 5.04
CA ARG A 95 18.85 -5.43 3.74
C ARG A 95 18.25 -6.39 2.73
N LEU A 96 17.25 -5.92 2.01
CA LEU A 96 16.52 -6.71 1.02
C LEU A 96 15.92 -5.81 -0.05
N VAL A 97 16.16 -6.13 -1.32
CA VAL A 97 15.40 -5.59 -2.44
C VAL A 97 14.16 -6.47 -2.58
N TYR A 98 12.97 -5.91 -2.36
CA TYR A 98 11.75 -6.71 -2.18
C TYR A 98 10.77 -6.61 -3.35
N SER A 99 10.81 -5.52 -4.13
CA SER A 99 9.98 -5.35 -5.32
C SER A 99 10.62 -4.39 -6.31
N SER A 100 10.04 -4.31 -7.50
CA SER A 100 10.36 -3.30 -8.51
C SER A 100 9.11 -2.94 -9.32
N ALA A 101 9.08 -1.81 -10.01
CA ALA A 101 8.00 -1.44 -10.92
C ALA A 101 8.57 -0.64 -12.10
N VAL A 102 8.11 -0.94 -13.30
CA VAL A 102 8.41 -0.12 -14.48
C VAL A 102 7.38 0.99 -14.54
N VAL A 103 7.85 2.23 -14.66
CA VAL A 103 7.01 3.43 -14.75
C VAL A 103 7.51 4.29 -15.92
N ASP A 104 6.62 5.07 -16.51
CA ASP A 104 7.02 5.97 -17.58
C ASP A 104 7.94 7.09 -17.03
N ASP A 105 8.94 7.47 -17.81
CA ASP A 105 9.88 8.50 -17.43
C ASP A 105 9.22 9.88 -17.55
N ASP A 106 9.22 10.53 -16.41
CA ASP A 106 8.67 11.82 -16.09
C ASP A 106 9.21 13.00 -16.93
N ASP A 107 10.41 12.90 -17.53
CA ASP A 107 11.09 14.04 -18.20
C ASP A 107 11.55 13.77 -19.64
N SER A 108 11.75 12.52 -20.07
CA SER A 108 12.37 12.23 -21.36
C SER A 108 11.39 12.14 -22.55
N GLY A 109 10.11 12.47 -22.34
CA GLY A 109 9.12 12.51 -23.42
C GLY A 109 8.87 11.14 -24.09
N GLY A 110 9.09 10.04 -23.36
CA GLY A 110 8.84 8.68 -23.86
C GLY A 110 9.79 7.58 -23.33
N GLY A 111 10.71 7.89 -22.42
CA GLY A 111 11.53 6.89 -21.73
C GLY A 111 10.78 6.14 -20.63
N GLN A 112 11.45 5.19 -19.98
CA GLN A 112 10.93 4.45 -18.84
C GLN A 112 11.96 4.42 -17.73
N ASP A 113 11.49 4.38 -16.49
CA ASP A 113 12.30 4.13 -15.31
C ASP A 113 11.88 2.82 -14.64
N VAL A 114 12.82 2.24 -13.89
CA VAL A 114 12.55 1.11 -13.00
C VAL A 114 12.66 1.61 -11.56
N LEU A 115 11.53 1.69 -10.87
CA LEU A 115 11.52 1.87 -9.43
C LEU A 115 11.95 0.55 -8.78
N VAL A 116 13.00 0.58 -7.98
CA VAL A 116 13.49 -0.56 -7.20
C VAL A 116 13.23 -0.27 -5.72
N PHE A 117 12.54 -1.17 -5.06
CA PHE A 117 12.13 -1.00 -3.67
C PHE A 117 13.02 -1.83 -2.74
N ALA A 118 13.74 -1.16 -1.83
CA ALA A 118 14.73 -1.79 -0.98
C ALA A 118 14.65 -1.34 0.47
N LYS A 119 14.69 -2.31 1.39
CA LYS A 119 14.73 -2.08 2.83
C LYS A 119 16.17 -2.02 3.35
N GLY A 120 16.40 -1.16 4.32
CA GLY A 120 17.65 -1.10 5.10
C GLY A 120 18.80 -0.36 4.43
N VAL A 121 18.58 0.25 3.26
CA VAL A 121 19.58 1.08 2.57
C VAL A 121 19.63 2.50 3.14
N ASN A 122 18.44 3.13 3.29
CA ASN A 122 18.25 4.43 3.94
C ASN A 122 17.39 4.26 5.21
N PRO A 123 17.98 3.75 6.32
CA PRO A 123 17.21 3.33 7.50
C PRO A 123 16.71 4.48 8.38
N ARG A 124 17.23 5.70 8.20
CA ARG A 124 16.88 6.88 9.01
C ARG A 124 16.04 7.85 8.20
N GLN A 125 14.97 8.36 8.80
CA GLN A 125 14.12 9.37 8.17
C GLN A 125 14.94 10.62 7.83
N GLY A 126 14.79 11.13 6.61
CA GLY A 126 15.48 12.32 6.14
C GLY A 126 16.96 12.13 5.81
N VAL A 127 17.52 10.92 5.97
CA VAL A 127 18.92 10.62 5.63
C VAL A 127 18.96 9.55 4.54
N ASN A 128 19.29 9.99 3.32
CA ASN A 128 19.43 9.13 2.16
C ASN A 128 20.91 9.05 1.75
N ARG A 129 21.32 7.89 1.21
CA ARG A 129 22.60 7.75 0.51
C ARG A 129 22.57 8.56 -0.78
N ASP A 130 23.74 8.99 -1.25
CA ASP A 130 23.85 9.59 -2.57
C ASP A 130 23.46 8.57 -3.64
N ALA A 131 22.76 9.00 -4.67
CA ALA A 131 22.38 8.13 -5.78
C ALA A 131 23.62 7.60 -6.52
N SER A 132 24.72 8.38 -6.57
CA SER A 132 25.99 7.95 -7.17
C SER A 132 26.64 6.77 -6.45
N ASP A 133 26.31 6.56 -5.17
CA ASP A 133 26.81 5.42 -4.38
C ASP A 133 26.02 4.13 -4.62
N ILE A 134 24.98 4.18 -5.45
CA ILE A 134 24.07 3.07 -5.68
C ILE A 134 24.09 2.67 -7.16
N SER A 135 24.37 1.40 -7.42
CA SER A 135 24.25 0.79 -8.75
C SER A 135 23.07 -0.17 -8.80
N CYS A 136 22.22 -0.02 -9.80
CA CYS A 136 21.14 -0.94 -10.14
C CYS A 136 21.70 -2.07 -11.01
N VAL A 137 21.72 -3.28 -10.46
CA VAL A 137 22.31 -4.45 -11.11
C VAL A 137 21.21 -5.36 -11.62
N TYR A 138 21.14 -5.51 -12.94
CA TYR A 138 20.23 -6.40 -13.64
C TYR A 138 20.94 -7.71 -13.94
N TYR A 139 20.26 -8.84 -13.70
CA TYR A 139 20.87 -10.14 -13.89
C TYR A 139 19.85 -11.24 -14.16
N HIS A 140 20.25 -12.24 -14.93
CA HIS A 140 19.45 -13.46 -15.09
C HIS A 140 19.76 -14.45 -13.97
N ARG A 141 18.70 -15.12 -13.48
CA ARG A 141 18.83 -16.27 -12.59
C ARG A 141 18.34 -17.53 -13.30
N ARG A 142 19.21 -18.54 -13.41
CA ARG A 142 18.81 -19.87 -13.92
C ARG A 142 17.90 -20.56 -12.90
N ALA A 143 16.79 -21.13 -13.34
CA ALA A 143 15.92 -21.92 -12.47
C ALA A 143 16.70 -23.11 -11.88
N GLY A 144 16.62 -23.31 -10.56
CA GLY A 144 17.31 -24.40 -9.85
C GLY A 144 18.79 -24.15 -9.48
N ALA A 145 19.42 -23.07 -9.96
CA ALA A 145 20.77 -22.72 -9.56
C ALA A 145 20.80 -21.92 -8.23
N GLY A 146 21.76 -22.27 -7.35
CA GLY A 146 22.08 -21.49 -6.16
C GLY A 146 22.61 -20.09 -6.51
N ASP A 147 22.95 -19.26 -5.52
CA ASP A 147 23.43 -17.88 -5.72
C ASP A 147 24.78 -17.75 -6.47
N LYS A 148 25.31 -18.82 -7.07
CA LYS A 148 26.62 -18.86 -7.73
C LYS A 148 26.58 -18.74 -9.26
N ASP A 149 25.42 -18.92 -9.90
CA ASP A 149 25.25 -18.73 -11.36
C ASP A 149 24.37 -17.50 -11.61
N ILE A 150 24.99 -16.31 -11.55
CA ILE A 150 24.37 -15.02 -11.85
C ILE A 150 25.00 -14.47 -13.12
N ASP A 151 24.21 -14.31 -14.17
CA ASP A 151 24.64 -13.66 -15.41
C ASP A 151 24.25 -12.18 -15.33
N VAL A 152 25.20 -11.32 -14.97
CA VAL A 152 24.97 -9.86 -14.90
C VAL A 152 24.78 -9.32 -16.32
N VAL A 153 23.65 -8.63 -16.50
CA VAL A 153 23.21 -8.03 -17.76
C VAL A 153 23.66 -6.58 -17.86
N ALA A 154 23.44 -5.82 -16.78
CA ALA A 154 23.76 -4.40 -16.72
C ALA A 154 23.98 -3.99 -15.27
N SER A 155 24.86 -3.01 -15.06
CA SER A 155 25.04 -2.31 -13.80
C SER A 155 25.02 -0.82 -14.11
N LEU A 156 23.96 -0.13 -13.70
CA LEU A 156 23.69 1.26 -14.07
C LEU A 156 23.58 2.10 -12.79
N PRO A 157 24.11 3.33 -12.74
CA PRO A 157 23.94 4.19 -11.56
C PRO A 157 22.46 4.49 -11.33
N ALA A 158 22.05 4.54 -10.07
CA ALA A 158 20.71 4.99 -9.72
C ALA A 158 20.56 6.48 -10.06
N ALA A 159 19.42 6.86 -10.61
CA ALA A 159 19.06 8.26 -10.86
C ALA A 159 18.65 8.96 -9.56
N THR A 160 17.99 8.24 -8.65
CA THR A 160 17.62 8.76 -7.33
C THR A 160 17.78 7.70 -6.24
N SER A 161 18.06 8.14 -5.02
CA SER A 161 18.00 7.33 -3.80
C SER A 161 17.21 8.06 -2.73
N ALA A 162 16.02 7.55 -2.40
CA ALA A 162 15.13 8.21 -1.46
C ALA A 162 14.32 7.19 -0.67
N GLN A 163 14.46 7.20 0.65
CA GLN A 163 13.75 6.29 1.54
C GLN A 163 13.96 4.82 1.11
N GLN A 164 12.90 4.09 0.81
CA GLN A 164 12.97 2.71 0.30
C GLN A 164 12.83 2.63 -1.22
N VAL A 165 12.95 3.74 -1.95
CA VAL A 165 12.71 3.85 -3.39
C VAL A 165 13.98 4.31 -4.10
N PHE A 166 14.35 3.59 -5.14
CA PHE A 166 15.53 3.85 -5.96
C PHE A 166 15.08 3.89 -7.41
N ARG A 167 15.28 5.01 -8.10
CA ARG A 167 14.93 5.13 -9.51
C ARG A 167 16.12 4.69 -10.34
N CYS A 168 15.94 3.65 -11.13
CA CYS A 168 16.98 3.03 -11.94
C CYS A 168 16.67 3.19 -13.43
N PRO A 169 17.68 3.48 -14.28
CA PRO A 169 17.51 3.38 -15.72
C PRO A 169 17.18 1.93 -16.13
N PRO A 170 16.39 1.72 -17.20
CA PRO A 170 16.05 0.39 -17.67
C PRO A 170 17.28 -0.33 -18.25
N PRO A 171 17.34 -1.67 -18.19
CA PRO A 171 18.44 -2.41 -18.80
C PRO A 171 18.38 -2.28 -20.34
N PRO A 172 19.51 -2.51 -21.05
CA PRO A 172 19.53 -2.49 -22.51
C PRO A 172 18.46 -3.40 -23.13
N ALA A 173 17.76 -2.91 -24.17
CA ALA A 173 16.62 -3.61 -24.78
C ALA A 173 16.95 -5.04 -25.25
N ALA A 174 18.14 -5.26 -25.81
CA ALA A 174 18.61 -6.57 -26.26
C ALA A 174 18.71 -7.63 -25.15
N ALA A 175 18.81 -7.20 -23.89
CA ALA A 175 18.82 -8.10 -22.75
C ALA A 175 17.44 -8.33 -22.13
N SER A 176 16.44 -7.53 -22.51
CA SER A 176 15.05 -7.70 -22.10
C SER A 176 14.25 -8.62 -23.04
N SER A 177 14.80 -8.93 -24.22
CA SER A 177 14.12 -9.67 -25.30
C SER A 177 14.34 -11.19 -25.30
N SER A 178 14.83 -11.80 -24.22
CA SER A 178 15.05 -13.25 -24.20
C SER A 178 13.70 -14.00 -24.15
N SER A 179 13.23 -14.49 -25.30
CA SER A 179 12.02 -15.29 -25.50
C SER A 179 12.07 -16.69 -24.88
N SER A 180 13.18 -17.07 -24.22
CA SER A 180 13.27 -18.35 -23.53
C SER A 180 12.53 -18.25 -22.20
N THR A 181 11.47 -19.03 -22.04
CA THR A 181 10.65 -19.22 -20.83
C THR A 181 11.42 -19.68 -19.57
N GLN A 182 12.76 -19.71 -19.59
CA GLN A 182 13.60 -20.33 -18.57
C GLN A 182 14.51 -19.36 -17.78
N ARG A 183 14.61 -18.06 -18.12
CA ARG A 183 15.53 -17.13 -17.44
C ARG A 183 14.81 -15.84 -17.01
N GLU A 184 14.43 -15.78 -15.73
CA GLU A 184 13.85 -14.60 -15.11
C GLU A 184 14.91 -13.49 -14.97
N LEU A 185 14.60 -12.29 -15.49
CA LEU A 185 15.43 -11.10 -15.32
C LEU A 185 15.09 -10.44 -13.98
N ARG A 186 16.11 -10.24 -13.15
CA ARG A 186 15.99 -9.68 -11.80
C ARG A 186 16.75 -8.37 -11.71
N VAL A 187 16.41 -7.58 -10.70
CA VAL A 187 17.11 -6.36 -10.35
C VAL A 187 17.49 -6.37 -8.88
N THR A 188 18.68 -5.88 -8.56
CA THR A 188 19.13 -5.62 -7.20
C THR A 188 19.92 -4.31 -7.13
N LEU A 189 20.34 -3.92 -5.93
CA LEU A 189 21.18 -2.76 -5.68
C LEU A 189 22.56 -3.22 -5.18
N ALA A 190 23.61 -2.62 -5.72
CA ALA A 190 24.96 -2.67 -5.18
C ALA A 190 25.31 -1.30 -4.59
N ILE A 191 26.05 -1.29 -3.48
CA ILE A 191 26.46 -0.08 -2.78
C ILE A 191 27.97 0.06 -2.94
N THR A 192 28.44 1.25 -3.30
CA THR A 192 29.88 1.55 -3.40
C THR A 192 30.60 1.20 -2.10
N GLY A 193 31.70 0.44 -2.22
CA GLY A 193 32.49 -0.03 -1.08
C GLY A 193 31.99 -1.33 -0.43
N GLU A 194 30.90 -1.92 -0.92
CA GLU A 194 30.42 -3.24 -0.46
C GLU A 194 30.74 -4.34 -1.47
N GLU A 195 31.23 -5.47 -0.97
CA GLU A 195 31.65 -6.60 -1.82
C GLU A 195 30.49 -7.30 -2.54
N LYS A 196 29.30 -7.30 -1.93
CA LYS A 196 28.14 -8.07 -2.40
C LYS A 196 26.94 -7.18 -2.61
N PRO A 197 26.21 -7.35 -3.74
CA PRO A 197 24.91 -6.73 -3.92
C PRO A 197 23.92 -7.17 -2.82
N ILE A 198 22.89 -6.36 -2.62
CA ILE A 198 21.82 -6.66 -1.67
C ILE A 198 21.06 -7.92 -2.15
N PRO A 199 20.64 -8.83 -1.26
CA PRO A 199 19.75 -9.92 -1.66
C PRO A 199 18.46 -9.40 -2.28
N SER A 200 17.95 -10.05 -3.34
CA SER A 200 16.78 -9.56 -4.08
C SER A 200 15.70 -10.61 -4.35
N LEU A 201 14.46 -10.18 -4.12
CA LEU A 201 13.22 -10.81 -4.58
C LEU A 201 12.64 -10.10 -5.82
N ALA A 202 13.16 -8.92 -6.16
CA ALA A 202 12.60 -8.10 -7.23
C ALA A 202 12.88 -8.68 -8.61
N VAL A 203 11.85 -8.62 -9.45
CA VAL A 203 11.83 -9.11 -10.82
C VAL A 203 11.59 -7.93 -11.73
N TYR A 204 12.41 -7.82 -12.76
CA TYR A 204 12.18 -6.85 -13.82
C TYR A 204 11.30 -7.51 -14.88
N THR A 205 10.08 -6.99 -15.03
CA THR A 205 9.15 -7.39 -16.08
C THR A 205 9.12 -6.26 -17.10
N PRO A 206 9.65 -6.46 -18.32
CA PRO A 206 9.56 -5.44 -19.36
C PRO A 206 8.10 -5.20 -19.72
N PRO A 207 7.74 -3.97 -20.15
CA PRO A 207 6.40 -3.71 -20.64
C PRO A 207 6.07 -4.61 -21.84
N PRO A 208 4.78 -4.95 -22.06
CA PRO A 208 4.37 -5.63 -23.28
C PRO A 208 4.81 -4.81 -24.49
N LEU A 209 5.55 -5.43 -25.43
CA LEU A 209 5.85 -4.81 -26.71
C LEU A 209 4.51 -4.59 -27.43
N LEU A 210 4.12 -3.33 -27.65
CA LEU A 210 3.01 -3.02 -28.55
C LEU A 210 3.41 -3.54 -29.95
N PRO A 211 2.51 -4.22 -30.69
CA PRO A 211 2.84 -4.71 -32.03
C PRO A 211 3.31 -3.54 -32.92
N LEU A 212 4.52 -3.66 -33.47
CA LEU A 212 4.96 -2.78 -34.56
C LEU A 212 4.04 -3.06 -35.76
N GLY A 213 3.05 -2.21 -35.99
CA GLY A 213 2.15 -2.37 -37.12
C GLY A 213 0.87 -1.57 -37.09
N ASP A 214 0.48 -1.00 -35.95
CA ASP A 214 -0.72 -0.17 -35.88
C ASP A 214 -0.36 1.27 -35.50
N SER A 215 0.04 2.05 -36.50
CA SER A 215 -0.02 3.51 -36.45
C SER A 215 -1.48 3.96 -36.48
N SER A 216 -2.24 3.61 -35.45
CA SER A 216 -3.49 4.28 -35.11
C SER A 216 -3.14 5.55 -34.33
N PRO A 217 -3.52 6.75 -34.83
CA PRO A 217 -3.30 7.99 -34.10
C PRO A 217 -4.15 7.97 -32.83
N ALA A 218 -3.50 8.13 -31.69
CA ALA A 218 -4.04 7.96 -30.34
C ALA A 218 -4.32 6.49 -29.97
N ALA A 219 -3.35 5.86 -29.30
CA ALA A 219 -3.71 5.00 -28.17
C ALA A 219 -4.75 5.80 -27.36
N GLU A 220 -5.98 5.31 -27.31
CA GLU A 220 -7.09 5.97 -26.61
C GLU A 220 -6.53 6.57 -25.32
N LYS A 221 -6.51 7.90 -25.22
CA LYS A 221 -6.17 8.57 -23.96
C LYS A 221 -7.12 7.97 -22.95
N LYS A 222 -6.65 7.03 -22.14
CA LYS A 222 -7.42 6.51 -21.01
C LYS A 222 -7.93 7.74 -20.29
N ASP A 223 -9.26 7.87 -20.16
CA ASP A 223 -9.89 9.03 -19.55
C ASP A 223 -9.28 9.27 -18.18
N LYS A 224 -8.33 10.22 -18.12
CA LYS A 224 -7.59 10.54 -16.92
C LYS A 224 -8.60 11.05 -15.90
N LYS A 225 -8.72 10.35 -14.78
CA LYS A 225 -9.65 10.70 -13.71
C LYS A 225 -9.15 11.95 -13.01
N LEU A 226 -10.07 12.83 -12.63
CA LEU A 226 -9.69 14.09 -12.01
C LEU A 226 -9.20 13.85 -10.58
N ILE A 227 -9.97 13.11 -9.77
CA ILE A 227 -9.64 12.84 -8.37
C ILE A 227 -9.63 11.35 -8.12
N CYS A 228 -8.49 10.83 -7.70
CA CYS A 228 -8.35 9.47 -7.19
C CYS A 228 -8.09 9.49 -5.68
N ALA A 229 -8.39 8.40 -4.99
CA ALA A 229 -8.00 8.21 -3.60
C ALA A 229 -7.11 6.97 -3.47
N CYS A 230 -6.06 7.07 -2.66
CA CYS A 230 -5.14 5.99 -2.38
C CYS A 230 -5.01 5.79 -0.87
N THR A 231 -5.08 4.54 -0.44
CA THR A 231 -4.91 4.16 0.96
C THR A 231 -4.16 2.85 1.08
N MET A 232 -3.52 2.61 2.24
CA MET A 232 -2.89 1.34 2.57
C MET A 232 -3.61 0.75 3.77
N VAL A 233 -4.08 -0.49 3.63
CA VAL A 233 -5.04 -1.08 4.55
C VAL A 233 -4.60 -2.43 5.07
N ARG A 234 -5.10 -2.78 6.24
CA ARG A 234 -5.10 -4.14 6.77
C ARG A 234 -6.34 -4.34 7.64
N ASP A 235 -7.14 -5.34 7.31
CA ASP A 235 -8.32 -5.75 8.09
C ASP A 235 -9.38 -4.62 8.25
N VAL A 236 -9.77 -4.00 7.12
CA VAL A 236 -10.67 -2.82 7.11
C VAL A 236 -11.95 -3.00 6.28
N ALA A 237 -12.27 -4.21 5.82
CA ALA A 237 -13.37 -4.47 4.89
C ALA A 237 -14.70 -3.85 5.35
N LYS A 238 -14.98 -3.93 6.66
CA LYS A 238 -16.19 -3.35 7.27
C LYS A 238 -16.33 -1.83 7.11
N PHE A 239 -15.23 -1.09 7.03
CA PHE A 239 -15.24 0.38 6.88
C PHE A 239 -15.35 0.82 5.42
N LEU A 240 -14.94 -0.05 4.49
CA LEU A 240 -14.72 0.31 3.10
C LEU A 240 -15.99 0.79 2.39
N GLY A 241 -17.15 0.19 2.71
CA GLY A 241 -18.41 0.55 2.05
C GLY A 241 -18.85 2.00 2.32
N GLU A 242 -18.81 2.42 3.59
CA GLU A 242 -19.13 3.80 3.99
C GLU A 242 -18.15 4.78 3.35
N TRP A 243 -16.85 4.48 3.44
CA TRP A 243 -15.79 5.35 2.95
C TRP A 243 -15.85 5.55 1.43
N VAL A 244 -16.01 4.47 0.66
CA VAL A 244 -16.11 4.53 -0.82
C VAL A 244 -17.39 5.25 -1.26
N ALA A 245 -18.54 4.91 -0.67
CA ALA A 245 -19.80 5.54 -1.03
C ALA A 245 -19.78 7.05 -0.77
N TYR A 246 -19.27 7.46 0.40
CA TYR A 246 -19.13 8.86 0.74
C TYR A 246 -18.21 9.60 -0.24
N HIS A 247 -16.97 9.12 -0.42
CA HIS A 247 -15.97 9.81 -1.22
C HIS A 247 -16.35 9.86 -2.70
N THR A 248 -17.00 8.83 -3.23
CA THR A 248 -17.55 8.83 -4.59
C THR A 248 -18.59 9.94 -4.76
N ALA A 249 -19.49 10.08 -3.79
CA ALA A 249 -20.57 11.06 -3.84
C ALA A 249 -20.07 12.51 -3.79
N VAL A 250 -18.97 12.77 -3.07
CA VAL A 250 -18.38 14.12 -2.96
C VAL A 250 -17.33 14.43 -4.03
N GLY A 251 -16.90 13.45 -4.84
CA GLY A 251 -16.15 13.71 -6.07
C GLY A 251 -14.92 12.85 -6.37
N VAL A 252 -14.61 11.81 -5.58
CA VAL A 252 -13.58 10.83 -5.95
C VAL A 252 -14.09 9.97 -7.10
N ASP A 253 -13.28 9.84 -8.15
CA ASP A 253 -13.62 9.09 -9.35
C ASP A 253 -13.09 7.65 -9.32
N ARG A 254 -11.98 7.39 -8.61
CA ARG A 254 -11.35 6.06 -8.56
C ARG A 254 -10.57 5.80 -7.26
N PHE A 255 -10.50 4.55 -6.83
CA PHE A 255 -9.84 4.12 -5.59
C PHE A 255 -8.72 3.10 -5.84
N PHE A 256 -7.57 3.32 -5.17
CA PHE A 256 -6.45 2.38 -5.13
C PHE A 256 -6.23 1.91 -3.69
N ILE A 257 -6.43 0.62 -3.45
CA ILE A 257 -6.35 -0.01 -2.14
C ILE A 257 -5.07 -0.85 -2.08
N TYR A 258 -4.07 -0.38 -1.34
CA TYR A 258 -2.84 -1.15 -1.10
C TYR A 258 -3.06 -2.09 0.08
N ASP A 259 -3.27 -3.36 -0.20
CA ASP A 259 -3.53 -4.36 0.82
C ASP A 259 -2.22 -4.85 1.48
N ASN A 260 -2.03 -4.52 2.76
CA ASN A 260 -0.89 -4.91 3.58
C ASN A 260 -1.09 -6.27 4.28
N GLY A 261 -1.75 -7.19 3.56
CA GLY A 261 -1.99 -8.56 3.99
C GLY A 261 -3.15 -8.67 4.95
N SER A 262 -4.32 -8.21 4.52
CA SER A 262 -5.59 -8.38 5.20
C SER A 262 -5.97 -9.85 5.33
N GLU A 263 -6.71 -10.15 6.38
CA GLU A 263 -7.22 -11.46 6.77
C GLU A 263 -8.74 -11.49 6.92
N ASP A 264 -9.39 -10.34 6.77
CA ASP A 264 -10.84 -10.20 6.66
C ASP A 264 -11.32 -10.36 5.19
N ASP A 265 -12.59 -10.06 4.95
CA ASP A 265 -13.28 -10.22 3.67
C ASP A 265 -13.00 -9.07 2.67
N LEU A 266 -11.83 -8.43 2.75
CA LEU A 266 -11.49 -7.26 1.91
C LEU A 266 -11.67 -7.52 0.41
N ALA A 267 -11.19 -8.67 -0.09
CA ALA A 267 -11.29 -9.01 -1.51
C ALA A 267 -12.75 -9.14 -1.98
N ASP A 268 -13.58 -9.84 -1.20
CA ASP A 268 -15.01 -9.99 -1.47
C ASP A 268 -15.72 -8.64 -1.39
N ARG A 269 -15.36 -7.80 -0.42
CA ARG A 269 -15.94 -6.47 -0.25
C ARG A 269 -15.62 -5.55 -1.42
N VAL A 270 -14.38 -5.54 -1.90
CA VAL A 270 -13.97 -4.79 -3.10
C VAL A 270 -14.72 -5.29 -4.33
N ARG A 271 -14.86 -6.61 -4.50
CA ARG A 271 -15.65 -7.20 -5.59
C ARG A 271 -17.10 -6.73 -5.57
N GLN A 272 -17.76 -6.81 -4.43
CA GLN A 272 -19.15 -6.34 -4.26
C GLN A 272 -19.31 -4.84 -4.58
N LEU A 273 -18.35 -4.00 -4.17
CA LEU A 273 -18.40 -2.56 -4.46
C LEU A 273 -18.18 -2.29 -5.96
N ASN A 274 -17.26 -2.99 -6.61
CA ASN A 274 -17.08 -2.90 -8.06
C ASN A 274 -18.35 -3.34 -8.83
N GLU A 275 -18.99 -4.44 -8.41
CA GLU A 275 -20.29 -4.89 -8.96
C GLU A 275 -21.40 -3.86 -8.74
N ALA A 276 -21.33 -3.07 -7.67
CA ALA A 276 -22.24 -1.95 -7.40
C ALA A 276 -21.94 -0.69 -8.24
N GLY A 277 -20.84 -0.67 -9.00
CA GLY A 277 -20.46 0.39 -9.93
C GLY A 277 -19.37 1.35 -9.43
N TYR A 278 -18.74 1.08 -8.29
CA TYR A 278 -17.57 1.85 -7.84
C TYR A 278 -16.32 1.43 -8.63
N ASP A 279 -15.40 2.36 -8.93
CA ASP A 279 -14.13 2.03 -9.62
C ASP A 279 -13.01 1.86 -8.60
N MET A 280 -12.74 0.61 -8.24
CA MET A 280 -11.73 0.25 -7.25
C MET A 280 -10.73 -0.77 -7.80
N SER A 281 -9.47 -0.60 -7.42
CA SER A 281 -8.43 -1.58 -7.66
C SER A 281 -7.64 -1.87 -6.39
N THR A 282 -7.22 -3.12 -6.23
CA THR A 282 -6.42 -3.57 -5.10
C THR A 282 -5.01 -3.92 -5.58
N VAL A 283 -3.99 -3.47 -4.84
CA VAL A 283 -2.58 -3.81 -5.06
C VAL A 283 -2.08 -4.58 -3.84
N ALA A 284 -1.63 -5.82 -4.04
CA ALA A 284 -1.01 -6.59 -2.97
C ALA A 284 0.33 -5.96 -2.57
N TRP A 285 0.42 -5.47 -1.33
CA TRP A 285 1.61 -4.80 -0.79
C TRP A 285 1.98 -5.37 0.58
N PRO A 286 2.39 -6.64 0.69
CA PRO A 286 2.53 -7.35 1.98
C PRO A 286 3.75 -6.90 2.82
N TRP A 287 4.51 -5.92 2.33
CA TRP A 287 5.77 -5.47 2.88
C TRP A 287 5.53 -4.68 4.19
N ALA A 288 6.19 -5.10 5.28
CA ALA A 288 6.02 -4.44 6.58
C ALA A 288 6.88 -3.17 6.66
N LYS A 289 6.34 -2.09 7.24
CA LYS A 289 7.03 -0.79 7.35
C LYS A 289 7.43 -0.27 5.96
N ALA A 290 6.47 -0.19 5.04
CA ALA A 290 6.69 0.15 3.64
C ALA A 290 5.55 1.02 3.06
N GLN A 291 4.89 1.81 3.90
CA GLN A 291 3.77 2.67 3.48
C GLN A 291 4.21 3.76 2.51
N GLU A 292 5.28 4.47 2.84
CA GLU A 292 5.85 5.54 2.00
C GLU A 292 6.24 4.99 0.63
N ALA A 293 6.84 3.80 0.58
CA ALA A 293 7.18 3.11 -0.67
C ALA A 293 5.94 2.71 -1.49
N GLY A 294 4.87 2.23 -0.82
CA GLY A 294 3.61 1.91 -1.49
C GLY A 294 2.93 3.14 -2.08
N PHE A 295 2.99 4.27 -1.38
CA PHE A 295 2.46 5.54 -1.88
C PHE A 295 3.34 6.16 -2.98
N SER A 296 4.67 6.01 -2.92
CA SER A 296 5.56 6.32 -4.06
C SER A 296 5.22 5.48 -5.29
N HIS A 297 4.98 4.18 -5.12
CA HIS A 297 4.51 3.31 -6.20
C HIS A 297 3.18 3.80 -6.77
N ALA A 298 2.20 4.12 -5.92
CA ALA A 298 0.89 4.62 -6.35
C ALA A 298 0.98 5.92 -7.14
N ALA A 299 1.76 6.90 -6.65
CA ALA A 299 1.94 8.19 -7.30
C ALA A 299 2.53 8.03 -8.70
N ALA A 300 3.56 7.20 -8.85
CA ALA A 300 4.23 6.98 -10.13
C ALA A 300 3.39 6.12 -11.10
N ALA A 301 2.86 4.98 -10.63
CA ALA A 301 2.13 4.03 -11.48
C ALA A 301 0.76 4.55 -11.97
N HIS A 302 0.18 5.54 -11.29
CA HIS A 302 -1.14 6.07 -11.61
C HIS A 302 -1.13 7.52 -12.10
N ARG A 303 0.06 8.12 -12.29
CA ARG A 303 0.27 9.49 -12.79
C ARG A 303 -0.54 9.83 -14.03
N ASP A 304 -0.60 8.91 -14.99
CA ASP A 304 -1.29 9.16 -16.26
C ASP A 304 -2.77 8.78 -16.23
N SER A 305 -3.21 8.06 -15.19
CA SER A 305 -4.61 7.70 -14.97
C SER A 305 -5.36 8.64 -14.04
N CYS A 306 -4.65 9.45 -13.24
CA CYS A 306 -5.20 10.35 -12.24
C CYS A 306 -4.51 11.71 -12.26
N GLU A 307 -5.25 12.81 -12.23
CA GLU A 307 -4.68 14.15 -12.12
C GLU A 307 -4.28 14.45 -10.67
N TRP A 308 -5.25 14.34 -9.76
CA TRP A 308 -5.05 14.50 -8.33
C TRP A 308 -5.25 13.18 -7.60
N MET A 309 -4.44 12.95 -6.57
CA MET A 309 -4.60 11.82 -5.67
C MET A 309 -4.69 12.29 -4.22
N ALA A 310 -5.77 11.90 -3.55
CA ALA A 310 -5.93 12.05 -2.11
C ALA A 310 -5.29 10.84 -1.40
N PHE A 311 -4.27 11.08 -0.59
CA PHE A 311 -3.68 10.06 0.28
C PHE A 311 -4.34 10.14 1.66
N VAL A 312 -5.43 9.41 1.84
CA VAL A 312 -6.27 9.46 3.05
C VAL A 312 -6.60 8.05 3.54
N ASP A 313 -6.69 7.89 4.86
CA ASP A 313 -6.97 6.59 5.48
C ASP A 313 -8.47 6.25 5.42
N VAL A 314 -8.84 4.97 5.59
CA VAL A 314 -10.24 4.52 5.49
C VAL A 314 -11.15 5.08 6.61
N ASP A 315 -10.54 5.54 7.70
CA ASP A 315 -11.20 6.21 8.82
C ASP A 315 -11.15 7.75 8.69
N GLU A 316 -10.86 8.26 7.48
CA GLU A 316 -10.69 9.70 7.21
C GLU A 316 -11.66 10.19 6.13
N PHE A 317 -12.39 11.25 6.45
CA PHE A 317 -13.46 11.79 5.62
C PHE A 317 -13.20 13.27 5.33
N ILE A 318 -12.94 13.60 4.06
CA ILE A 318 -12.78 14.99 3.63
C ILE A 318 -14.15 15.68 3.68
N PHE A 319 -14.27 16.75 4.47
CA PHE A 319 -15.53 17.42 4.72
C PHE A 319 -15.37 18.94 4.88
N SER A 320 -16.32 19.70 4.34
CA SER A 320 -16.51 21.12 4.69
C SER A 320 -17.75 21.28 5.57
N PRO A 321 -17.67 22.03 6.69
CA PRO A 321 -18.86 22.43 7.46
C PRO A 321 -19.96 23.06 6.60
N ARG A 322 -19.61 23.75 5.51
CA ARG A 322 -20.59 24.36 4.59
C ARG A 322 -21.42 23.33 3.81
N TRP A 323 -20.95 22.09 3.69
CA TRP A 323 -21.70 21.05 2.98
C TRP A 323 -22.92 20.57 3.80
N VAL A 324 -22.99 20.85 5.10
CA VAL A 324 -24.13 20.46 5.95
C VAL A 324 -25.46 21.06 5.48
N GLU A 325 -25.44 22.17 4.74
CA GLU A 325 -26.65 22.81 4.20
C GLU A 325 -27.12 22.15 2.89
N SER A 326 -26.26 21.36 2.25
CA SER A 326 -26.57 20.73 0.96
C SER A 326 -27.60 19.61 1.13
N LYS A 327 -28.63 19.62 0.28
CA LYS A 327 -29.68 18.58 0.27
C LYS A 327 -29.17 17.23 -0.24
N LYS A 328 -28.19 17.24 -1.15
CA LYS A 328 -27.58 16.07 -1.78
C LYS A 328 -26.07 16.28 -1.88
N PRO A 329 -25.26 15.20 -1.88
CA PRO A 329 -23.84 15.29 -2.18
C PRO A 329 -23.66 15.57 -3.68
N ALA A 330 -22.53 16.18 -4.05
CA ALA A 330 -22.21 16.45 -5.44
C ALA A 330 -20.70 16.36 -5.68
N LYS A 331 -20.31 15.87 -6.87
CA LYS A 331 -18.89 15.80 -7.26
C LYS A 331 -18.18 17.16 -7.24
N SER A 332 -18.92 18.26 -7.38
CA SER A 332 -18.37 19.62 -7.30
C SER A 332 -17.80 19.95 -5.92
N MET A 333 -18.19 19.24 -4.86
CA MET A 333 -17.73 19.46 -3.49
C MET A 333 -16.21 19.31 -3.40
N LEU A 334 -15.65 18.15 -3.75
CA LEU A 334 -14.19 17.98 -3.77
C LEU A 334 -13.51 18.75 -4.91
N ARG A 335 -14.15 18.88 -6.07
CA ARG A 335 -13.56 19.65 -7.19
C ARG A 335 -13.32 21.12 -6.81
N SER A 336 -14.19 21.70 -5.99
CA SER A 336 -14.01 23.08 -5.48
C SER A 336 -12.80 23.24 -4.56
N VAL A 337 -12.32 22.15 -3.94
CA VAL A 337 -11.09 22.15 -3.12
C VAL A 337 -9.85 22.31 -3.99
N LEU A 338 -9.94 21.87 -5.25
CA LEU A 338 -8.86 21.89 -6.24
C LEU A 338 -8.92 23.11 -7.16
N SER A 339 -9.78 24.08 -6.89
CA SER A 339 -9.80 25.38 -7.58
C SER A 339 -8.66 26.26 -7.07
N VAL A 340 -7.44 25.88 -7.45
CA VAL A 340 -6.16 26.48 -7.01
C VAL A 340 -5.36 26.99 -8.20
N GLU A 341 -4.36 27.82 -7.93
CA GLU A 341 -3.45 28.33 -8.96
C GLU A 341 -2.68 27.19 -9.66
N PRO A 342 -2.25 27.37 -10.92
CA PRO A 342 -1.54 26.33 -11.68
C PRO A 342 -0.25 25.83 -11.02
N ASP A 343 0.42 26.67 -10.22
CA ASP A 343 1.65 26.35 -9.50
C ASP A 343 1.43 25.55 -8.20
N VAL A 344 0.17 25.32 -7.81
CA VAL A 344 -0.17 24.52 -6.63
C VAL A 344 -0.21 23.03 -7.00
N GLY A 345 0.78 22.29 -6.52
CA GLY A 345 0.88 20.84 -6.69
C GLY A 345 0.35 20.03 -5.51
N GLN A 346 0.05 20.67 -4.37
CA GLN A 346 -0.45 19.99 -3.18
C GLN A 346 -1.41 20.88 -2.39
N VAL A 347 -2.58 20.35 -2.04
CA VAL A 347 -3.57 21.03 -1.19
C VAL A 347 -3.66 20.34 0.16
N SER A 348 -3.20 21.03 1.20
CA SER A 348 -3.17 20.54 2.58
C SER A 348 -4.47 20.86 3.33
N LEU A 349 -5.01 19.85 4.04
CA LEU A 349 -6.26 19.89 4.78
C LEU A 349 -6.03 19.57 6.26
N GLY A 350 -6.46 20.44 7.18
CA GLY A 350 -6.36 20.18 8.63
C GLY A 350 -7.17 18.96 9.07
N CYS A 351 -6.72 18.27 10.12
CA CYS A 351 -7.41 17.09 10.68
C CYS A 351 -8.14 17.41 11.99
N ALA A 352 -9.42 17.09 12.03
CA ALA A 352 -10.22 17.04 13.24
C ALA A 352 -10.25 15.58 13.75
N ASP A 353 -9.58 15.30 14.87
CA ASP A 353 -9.47 13.94 15.44
C ASP A 353 -10.68 13.61 16.33
N PHE A 354 -11.48 12.63 15.90
CA PHE A 354 -12.68 12.13 16.59
C PHE A 354 -12.37 11.02 17.62
N GLY A 355 -13.14 11.03 18.69
CA GLY A 355 -13.11 10.13 19.84
C GLY A 355 -14.21 9.07 19.85
N PRO A 356 -14.19 8.14 20.83
CA PRO A 356 -15.12 7.01 20.88
C PRO A 356 -16.58 7.42 21.10
N SER A 357 -16.85 8.65 21.57
CA SER A 357 -18.21 9.22 21.62
C SER A 357 -19.20 8.39 22.43
N GLY A 358 -18.73 7.76 23.52
CA GLY A 358 -19.53 6.86 24.36
C GLY A 358 -19.67 5.43 23.81
N GLN A 359 -19.12 5.13 22.64
CA GLN A 359 -19.23 3.81 22.01
C GLN A 359 -18.22 2.82 22.61
N THR A 360 -18.70 1.62 22.94
CA THR A 360 -17.88 0.49 23.42
C THR A 360 -17.50 -0.48 22.30
N ALA A 361 -18.16 -0.39 21.14
CA ALA A 361 -17.90 -1.19 19.95
C ALA A 361 -17.96 -0.31 18.69
N ASN A 362 -17.52 -0.85 17.55
CA ASN A 362 -17.71 -0.17 16.27
C ASN A 362 -19.22 0.04 16.01
N PRO A 363 -19.66 1.28 15.71
CA PRO A 363 -21.05 1.57 15.40
C PRO A 363 -21.51 0.77 14.18
N LYS A 364 -22.65 0.08 14.30
CA LYS A 364 -23.21 -0.71 13.19
C LYS A 364 -23.61 0.16 12.01
N GLU A 365 -23.96 1.42 12.31
CA GLU A 365 -24.38 2.42 11.34
C GLU A 365 -23.21 3.13 10.64
N GLY A 366 -21.96 2.83 11.01
CA GLY A 366 -20.77 3.44 10.42
C GLY A 366 -20.10 4.49 11.32
N VAL A 367 -18.84 4.79 11.01
CA VAL A 367 -17.99 5.65 11.83
C VAL A 367 -18.51 7.08 11.85
N THR A 368 -19.06 7.56 10.74
CA THR A 368 -19.66 8.91 10.67
C THR A 368 -20.95 9.03 11.46
N GLN A 369 -21.60 7.89 11.75
CA GLN A 369 -22.86 7.84 12.47
C GLN A 369 -22.68 7.68 13.98
N GLY A 370 -21.70 6.92 14.44
CA GLY A 370 -21.56 6.67 15.88
C GLY A 370 -20.51 7.50 16.59
N TYR A 371 -19.56 8.11 15.87
CA TYR A 371 -18.52 8.95 16.45
C TYR A 371 -18.78 10.44 16.17
N THR A 372 -19.27 11.17 17.17
CA THR A 372 -19.64 12.61 17.05
C THR A 372 -18.90 13.52 18.03
N CYS A 373 -18.00 12.97 18.84
CA CYS A 373 -17.13 13.73 19.72
C CYS A 373 -15.74 13.87 19.11
N ARG A 374 -15.11 15.03 19.26
CA ARG A 374 -13.72 15.22 18.83
C ARG A 374 -12.90 16.09 19.78
N LYS A 375 -11.59 16.05 19.59
CA LYS A 375 -10.66 17.04 20.16
C LYS A 375 -10.94 18.42 19.55
N ARG A 376 -10.68 19.48 20.32
CA ARG A 376 -10.80 20.87 19.86
C ARG A 376 -9.67 21.25 18.93
N THR A 377 -8.45 20.85 19.27
CA THR A 377 -7.22 21.17 18.52
C THR A 377 -7.08 20.28 17.30
N GLU A 378 -6.76 20.89 16.16
CA GLU A 378 -6.38 20.18 14.94
C GLU A 378 -4.88 19.86 14.99
N GLU A 379 -4.53 18.57 14.99
CA GLU A 379 -3.17 18.10 15.24
C GLU A 379 -2.67 17.19 14.12
N ARG A 380 -2.88 17.58 12.85
CA ARG A 380 -2.30 16.95 11.64
C ARG A 380 -2.90 17.59 10.40
N HIS A 381 -2.40 17.17 9.25
CA HIS A 381 -3.03 17.43 7.97
C HIS A 381 -2.89 16.23 7.03
N LYS A 382 -3.75 16.21 6.02
CA LYS A 382 -3.67 15.34 4.85
C LYS A 382 -3.51 16.19 3.61
N SER A 383 -3.26 15.58 2.46
CA SER A 383 -3.28 16.36 1.23
C SER A 383 -3.85 15.62 0.03
N LEU A 384 -4.31 16.43 -0.92
CA LEU A 384 -4.51 16.04 -2.31
C LEU A 384 -3.29 16.51 -3.09
N VAL A 385 -2.68 15.63 -3.87
CA VAL A 385 -1.44 15.88 -4.59
C VAL A 385 -1.69 15.74 -6.07
N ARG A 386 -1.25 16.72 -6.86
CA ARG A 386 -1.27 16.64 -8.32
C ARG A 386 -0.07 15.79 -8.78
N LEU A 387 -0.34 14.68 -9.47
CA LEU A 387 0.66 13.62 -9.66
C LEU A 387 1.76 13.98 -10.66
N ASP A 388 1.46 14.85 -11.64
CA ASP A 388 2.40 15.27 -12.68
C ASP A 388 3.56 16.13 -12.17
N VAL A 389 3.39 16.75 -11.00
CA VAL A 389 4.34 17.68 -10.38
C VAL A 389 4.98 17.13 -9.10
N VAL A 390 4.74 15.85 -8.78
CA VAL A 390 5.50 15.14 -7.75
C VAL A 390 6.96 15.06 -8.17
N ASP A 391 7.86 15.29 -7.21
CA ASP A 391 9.31 15.21 -7.44
C ASP A 391 9.73 13.78 -7.84
N ARG A 392 10.72 13.67 -8.73
CA ARG A 392 11.20 12.38 -9.24
C ARG A 392 11.69 11.42 -8.14
N SER A 393 12.17 11.95 -7.02
CA SER A 393 12.61 11.15 -5.87
C SER A 393 11.46 10.41 -5.18
N LEU A 394 10.21 10.86 -5.38
CA LEU A 394 8.99 10.35 -4.74
C LEU A 394 9.03 10.40 -3.21
N VAL A 395 9.91 11.23 -2.63
CA VAL A 395 10.01 11.43 -1.18
C VAL A 395 8.64 11.87 -0.66
N ASN A 396 8.14 11.16 0.34
CA ASN A 396 6.89 11.52 0.98
C ASN A 396 6.93 11.33 2.50
N SER A 397 6.05 12.04 3.19
CA SER A 397 5.73 11.84 4.60
C SER A 397 4.30 11.30 4.72
N VAL A 398 4.04 10.19 4.03
CA VAL A 398 2.75 9.49 3.92
C VAL A 398 1.69 10.32 3.18
N HIS A 399 1.27 11.46 3.72
CA HIS A 399 0.21 12.28 3.15
C HIS A 399 0.72 13.53 2.42
N HIS A 400 2.04 13.69 2.29
CA HIS A 400 2.68 14.83 1.63
C HIS A 400 3.83 14.36 0.77
N PHE A 401 3.99 14.95 -0.40
CA PHE A 401 5.06 14.63 -1.33
C PHE A 401 5.98 15.83 -1.50
N ALA A 402 7.26 15.56 -1.73
CA ALA A 402 8.14 16.53 -2.34
C ALA A 402 7.59 16.86 -3.75
N LEU A 403 7.56 18.15 -4.08
CA LEU A 403 7.11 18.64 -5.37
C LEU A 403 8.32 19.07 -6.20
N ARG A 404 8.17 19.02 -7.53
CA ARG A 404 9.18 19.54 -8.46
C ARG A 404 9.42 21.04 -8.23
N PRO A 405 10.62 21.55 -8.55
CA PRO A 405 10.91 22.98 -8.49
C PRO A 405 9.87 23.81 -9.26
N GLY A 406 9.47 24.93 -8.68
CA GLY A 406 8.43 25.82 -9.25
C GLY A 406 7.01 25.50 -8.79
N PHE A 407 6.77 24.37 -8.12
CA PHE A 407 5.47 24.04 -7.54
C PHE A 407 5.48 24.18 -6.02
N ARG A 408 4.31 24.52 -5.46
CA ARG A 408 4.13 24.73 -4.01
C ARG A 408 2.92 23.99 -3.46
N GLY A 409 2.93 23.83 -2.14
CA GLY A 409 1.77 23.41 -1.37
C GLY A 409 0.95 24.60 -0.89
N GLU A 410 -0.36 24.43 -0.75
CA GLU A 410 -1.28 25.44 -0.21
C GLU A 410 -2.22 24.85 0.84
N TRP A 411 -2.52 25.63 1.88
CA TRP A 411 -3.47 25.24 2.92
C TRP A 411 -4.89 25.64 2.55
N ASN A 412 -5.81 24.67 2.49
CA ASN A 412 -7.23 24.96 2.37
C ASN A 412 -7.89 24.93 3.76
N ARG A 413 -8.30 26.11 4.24
CA ARG A 413 -8.97 26.27 5.55
C ARG A 413 -10.49 26.13 5.51
N ARG A 414 -11.08 25.94 4.31
CA ARG A 414 -12.54 25.80 4.14
C ARG A 414 -13.00 24.34 4.27
N VAL A 415 -12.06 23.41 4.17
CA VAL A 415 -12.27 21.97 4.19
C VAL A 415 -11.29 21.36 5.18
N ARG A 416 -11.71 20.29 5.86
CA ARG A 416 -10.90 19.53 6.79
C ARG A 416 -11.08 18.04 6.54
N VAL A 417 -10.24 17.24 7.19
CA VAL A 417 -10.44 15.80 7.32
C VAL A 417 -11.01 15.51 8.69
N ASN A 418 -12.20 14.93 8.74
CA ASN A 418 -12.69 14.28 9.95
C ASN A 418 -11.97 12.93 10.05
N HIS A 419 -11.09 12.78 11.04
CA HIS A 419 -10.27 11.60 11.24
C HIS A 419 -10.80 10.83 12.45
N TYR A 420 -11.42 9.68 12.22
CA TYR A 420 -11.98 8.80 13.24
C TYR A 420 -10.89 7.98 13.93
N LYS A 421 -9.91 8.70 14.48
CA LYS A 421 -8.63 8.20 14.98
C LYS A 421 -8.77 7.31 16.21
N TYR A 422 -9.59 7.75 17.17
CA TYR A 422 -9.76 7.12 18.47
C TYR A 422 -11.12 6.43 18.51
N GLN A 423 -11.22 5.30 17.82
CA GLN A 423 -12.43 4.48 17.78
C GLN A 423 -12.67 3.75 19.11
N ALA A 424 -13.78 3.01 19.20
CA ALA A 424 -14.02 2.09 20.30
C ALA A 424 -12.82 1.16 20.54
N TRP A 425 -12.58 0.77 21.79
CA TRP A 425 -11.32 0.14 22.19
C TRP A 425 -11.00 -1.13 21.39
N GLU A 426 -12.00 -1.97 21.13
CA GLU A 426 -11.85 -3.21 20.37
C GLU A 426 -11.30 -2.98 18.95
N GLU A 427 -11.61 -1.83 18.35
CA GLU A 427 -11.05 -1.40 17.07
C GLU A 427 -9.68 -0.75 17.23
N PHE A 428 -9.57 0.16 18.21
CA PHE A 428 -8.35 0.92 18.42
C PHE A 428 -7.15 0.01 18.75
N LYS A 429 -7.35 -1.03 19.57
CA LYS A 429 -6.27 -1.93 20.01
C LYS A 429 -5.59 -2.68 18.87
N VAL A 430 -6.25 -2.82 17.71
CA VAL A 430 -5.64 -3.44 16.53
C VAL A 430 -4.39 -2.67 16.06
N LYS A 431 -4.33 -1.36 16.30
CA LYS A 431 -3.15 -0.52 16.00
C LYS A 431 -1.88 -1.00 16.71
N PHE A 432 -2.00 -1.73 17.84
CA PHE A 432 -0.85 -2.30 18.56
C PHE A 432 -0.19 -3.49 17.85
N ARG A 433 -0.89 -4.14 16.92
CA ARG A 433 -0.37 -5.34 16.26
C ARG A 433 0.68 -5.02 15.20
N ARG A 434 0.48 -3.93 14.46
CA ARG A 434 1.32 -3.59 13.30
C ARG A 434 1.17 -2.12 12.91
N ARG A 435 2.28 -1.39 12.78
CA ARG A 435 2.32 -0.14 12.00
C ARG A 435 2.86 -0.37 10.60
N VAL A 436 2.38 0.44 9.66
CA VAL A 436 2.75 0.37 8.24
C VAL A 436 3.76 1.43 7.80
N SER A 437 3.80 2.60 8.45
CA SER A 437 4.80 3.65 8.16
C SER A 437 6.23 3.17 8.47
N THR A 438 7.15 3.53 7.58
CA THR A 438 8.54 3.06 7.56
C THR A 438 9.31 3.48 8.81
N TYR A 439 9.16 4.75 9.20
CA TYR A 439 10.04 5.39 10.19
C TYR A 439 9.40 5.56 11.57
N VAL A 440 8.13 5.20 11.71
CA VAL A 440 7.41 5.31 12.97
C VAL A 440 7.57 4.01 13.78
N ALA A 441 8.01 4.16 15.04
CA ALA A 441 8.16 3.06 15.99
C ALA A 441 6.83 2.32 16.20
N ASP A 442 6.88 1.00 16.39
CA ASP A 442 5.67 0.25 16.72
C ASP A 442 5.12 0.68 18.08
N TRP A 443 3.81 0.51 18.27
CA TRP A 443 3.16 0.88 19.53
C TRP A 443 3.72 0.11 20.72
N THR A 444 4.14 -1.13 20.48
CA THR A 444 4.76 -2.02 21.47
C THR A 444 6.18 -1.64 21.84
N ASP A 445 6.83 -0.77 21.07
CA ASP A 445 8.18 -0.34 21.38
C ASP A 445 8.16 0.67 22.55
N PRO A 446 9.00 0.55 23.58
CA PRO A 446 9.02 1.49 24.70
C PRO A 446 9.80 2.79 24.37
N VAL A 447 9.71 3.27 23.13
CA VAL A 447 10.44 4.44 22.63
C VAL A 447 9.49 5.52 22.12
N ASN A 448 9.91 6.79 22.20
CA ASN A 448 9.17 7.95 21.72
C ASN A 448 7.72 8.02 22.23
N LEU A 449 7.49 7.72 23.52
CA LEU A 449 6.16 7.69 24.14
C LEU A 449 5.41 9.03 24.02
N GLN A 450 6.14 10.14 23.94
CA GLN A 450 5.60 11.50 23.78
C GLN A 450 5.35 11.91 22.31
N SER A 451 5.58 11.01 21.35
CA SER A 451 5.35 11.32 19.94
C SER A 451 3.88 11.65 19.67
N LYS A 452 3.64 12.63 18.79
CA LYS A 452 2.30 12.92 18.26
C LYS A 452 1.69 11.76 17.49
N ASP A 453 2.49 10.77 17.09
CA ASP A 453 2.04 9.51 16.47
C ASP A 453 1.42 8.54 17.47
N ARG A 454 1.56 8.79 18.77
CA ARG A 454 0.96 8.00 19.84
C ARG A 454 -0.26 8.67 20.42
N THR A 455 -1.10 7.86 21.04
CA THR A 455 -2.28 8.31 21.78
C THR A 455 -1.80 8.88 23.10
N PRO A 456 -2.16 10.13 23.44
CA PRO A 456 -1.80 10.74 24.71
C PRO A 456 -2.25 9.88 25.90
N GLY A 457 -1.32 9.62 26.82
CA GLY A 457 -1.59 8.85 28.04
C GLY A 457 -1.73 7.33 27.82
N LEU A 458 -1.38 6.81 26.65
CA LEU A 458 -1.38 5.37 26.37
C LEU A 458 0.07 4.82 26.38
N GLY A 459 0.25 3.67 27.02
CA GLY A 459 1.54 2.99 27.11
C GLY A 459 1.92 2.24 25.83
N PHE A 460 2.66 1.14 26.01
CA PHE A 460 3.10 0.25 24.93
C PHE A 460 2.35 -1.10 24.92
N GLU A 461 1.38 -1.28 25.81
CA GLU A 461 0.56 -2.48 25.89
C GLU A 461 -0.87 -2.19 25.43
N ALA A 462 -1.51 -3.19 24.83
CA ALA A 462 -2.90 -3.12 24.38
C ALA A 462 -3.88 -3.34 25.55
N VAL A 463 -3.78 -2.48 26.57
CA VAL A 463 -4.69 -2.45 27.74
C VAL A 463 -5.62 -1.25 27.65
N GLU A 464 -6.93 -1.47 27.81
CA GLU A 464 -7.93 -0.41 27.72
C GLU A 464 -7.73 0.63 28.83
N PRO A 465 -7.55 1.92 28.49
CA PRO A 465 -7.48 2.96 29.50
C PRO A 465 -8.82 3.16 30.20
N VAL A 466 -8.77 3.43 31.51
CA VAL A 466 -9.97 3.81 32.29
C VAL A 466 -10.70 4.96 31.61
N GLY A 467 -12.01 4.78 31.39
CA GLY A 467 -12.89 5.77 30.77
C GLY A 467 -12.65 6.02 29.27
N TRP A 468 -12.01 5.08 28.54
CA TRP A 468 -11.72 5.23 27.10
C TRP A 468 -12.90 5.73 26.29
N THR A 469 -14.10 5.18 26.53
CA THR A 469 -15.36 5.53 25.86
C THR A 469 -15.68 7.03 25.87
N HIS A 470 -15.21 7.77 26.88
CA HIS A 470 -15.47 9.21 27.04
C HIS A 470 -14.24 10.09 26.74
N LYS A 471 -13.11 9.50 26.35
CA LYS A 471 -11.90 10.27 26.01
C LYS A 471 -12.07 11.02 24.68
N PHE A 472 -11.29 12.09 24.53
CA PHE A 472 -11.21 12.89 23.30
C PHE A 472 -12.56 13.52 22.86
N CYS A 473 -13.47 13.76 23.82
CA CYS A 473 -14.74 14.47 23.59
C CYS A 473 -14.70 15.88 24.18
N GLU A 474 -14.07 16.82 23.48
CA GLU A 474 -14.00 18.23 23.87
C GLU A 474 -15.00 19.11 23.12
N VAL A 475 -15.43 18.64 21.95
CA VAL A 475 -16.42 19.27 21.07
C VAL A 475 -17.37 18.19 20.58
N ASN A 476 -18.68 18.40 20.77
CA ASN A 476 -19.71 17.63 20.10
C ASN A 476 -19.88 18.18 18.67
N ASP A 477 -19.55 17.39 17.67
CA ASP A 477 -19.50 17.74 16.25
C ASP A 477 -20.31 16.72 15.44
N THR A 478 -21.59 17.03 15.20
CA THR A 478 -22.53 16.18 14.45
C THR A 478 -22.61 16.53 12.97
N LEU A 479 -21.82 17.49 12.48
CA LEU A 479 -22.04 18.09 11.16
C LEU A 479 -21.97 17.06 10.01
N LEU A 480 -20.97 16.17 10.04
CA LEU A 480 -20.85 15.12 9.04
C LEU A 480 -21.90 14.01 9.22
N GLN A 481 -22.29 13.71 10.47
CA GLN A 481 -23.39 12.79 10.76
C GLN A 481 -24.70 13.32 10.15
N ASP A 482 -25.01 14.59 10.36
CA ASP A 482 -26.24 15.23 9.87
C ASP A 482 -26.26 15.31 8.34
N ALA A 483 -25.13 15.66 7.73
CA ALA A 483 -24.97 15.68 6.27
C ALA A 483 -25.15 14.28 5.67
N SER A 484 -24.43 13.27 6.20
CA SER A 484 -24.48 11.90 5.70
C SER A 484 -25.86 11.25 5.90
N ARG A 485 -26.55 11.50 7.02
CA ARG A 485 -27.94 11.06 7.22
C ARG A 485 -28.87 11.63 6.17
N ARG A 486 -28.71 12.91 5.81
CA ARG A 486 -29.51 13.53 4.76
C ARG A 486 -29.23 12.94 3.39
N TRP A 487 -27.98 12.60 3.11
CA TRP A 487 -27.54 12.12 1.79
C TRP A 487 -27.82 10.62 1.57
N PHE A 488 -27.66 9.81 2.62
CA PHE A 488 -27.64 8.35 2.52
C PHE A 488 -28.60 7.64 3.49
N GLY A 489 -29.23 8.37 4.41
CA GLY A 489 -29.97 7.78 5.54
C GLY A 489 -29.05 7.31 6.67
N VAL A 490 -29.66 6.78 7.73
CA VAL A 490 -28.92 6.19 8.85
C VAL A 490 -28.33 4.85 8.42
N GLY A 491 -27.06 4.61 8.74
CA GLY A 491 -26.41 3.33 8.45
C GLY A 491 -26.01 3.12 7.00
N PHE A 492 -26.06 4.17 6.16
CA PHE A 492 -25.85 4.09 4.70
C PHE A 492 -26.79 3.09 3.97
N GLY A 493 -27.82 2.55 4.66
CA GLY A 493 -28.82 1.61 4.15
C GLY A 493 -28.28 0.33 3.50
N SER A 494 -29.16 -0.61 3.14
CA SER A 494 -28.85 -1.72 2.22
C SER A 494 -28.63 -1.26 0.76
N LYS A 495 -28.66 0.06 0.54
CA LYS A 495 -28.44 0.72 -0.74
C LYS A 495 -27.10 1.46 -0.66
N LEU A 496 -26.00 0.71 -0.76
CA LEU A 496 -24.81 1.24 -1.43
C LEU A 496 -25.27 1.61 -2.84
N ALA A 497 -25.80 2.83 -2.98
CA ALA A 497 -26.49 3.27 -4.18
C ALA A 497 -25.54 3.08 -5.36
N ARG A 498 -26.06 2.54 -6.47
CA ARG A 498 -25.36 2.60 -7.75
C ARG A 498 -24.92 4.05 -7.96
N PRO A 499 -23.66 4.32 -8.38
CA PRO A 499 -23.27 5.66 -8.77
C PRO A 499 -24.31 6.20 -9.74
N GLN A 500 -24.80 7.43 -9.53
CA GLN A 500 -25.73 8.03 -10.46
C GLN A 500 -25.02 8.17 -11.81
N THR A 501 -25.32 7.25 -12.72
CA THR A 501 -24.95 7.38 -14.13
C THR A 501 -25.83 8.49 -14.68
N HIS A 502 -25.31 9.71 -14.73
CA HIS A 502 -25.94 10.75 -15.53
C HIS A 502 -25.78 10.33 -17.00
N SER A 503 -26.90 9.97 -17.62
CA SER A 503 -27.01 9.97 -19.07
C SER A 503 -26.69 11.37 -19.56
N SER A 504 -25.57 11.52 -20.26
CA SER A 504 -25.30 12.68 -21.10
C SER A 504 -26.50 12.93 -22.00
N SER A 505 -27.17 14.06 -21.77
CA SER A 505 -28.17 14.65 -22.67
C SER A 505 -27.54 15.87 -23.30
#